data_AF-A0A935S2P9-F1
#
_entry.id   AF-A0A935S2P9-F1
#
_cell.length_a   1.000
_cell.length_b   1.000
_cell.length_c   1.000
_cell.angle_alpha   90.00
_cell.angle_beta   90.00
_cell.angle_gamma   90.00
#
_symmetry.space_group_name_H-M   'P 1'
#
loop_
_entity.id
_entity.type
_entity.pdbx_description
1 polymer ?
#
loop_
_entity_poly.entity_id
_entity_poly.type
_entity_poly.pdbx_seq_one_letter_code
_entity_poly.pdbx_strand_id
1 'polypeptide(L)'
;MSKAWQVPFTFNAKSAEVGEEVYTLGYPRQDVVYGEGSLSSLSGYSNDTAMYQVSIPVNPGNSGGPVLDSQGNIIGVIRGKLTTAEGTGFAVKSTQIIRSINSVEGETVKSELILNNTKSSLKKLKRSEQIKRINPYVFNVLVYKNN
;
A
#
# COMPACT_ATOMS: atom_id res chain seq x y z
N MET A 1 -6.94 -17.18 26.42
CA MET A 1 -6.35 -17.27 25.07
C MET A 1 -6.13 -15.85 24.57
N SER A 2 -4.88 -15.44 24.33
CA SER A 2 -4.58 -14.09 23.80
C SER A 2 -5.11 -13.99 22.36
N LYS A 3 -5.92 -12.98 22.08
CA LYS A 3 -6.42 -12.70 20.72
C LYS A 3 -5.22 -12.41 19.83
N ALA A 4 -4.98 -13.25 18.82
CA ALA A 4 -3.95 -13.00 17.82
C ALA A 4 -4.19 -11.62 17.20
N TRP A 5 -3.15 -10.79 17.16
CA TRP A 5 -3.21 -9.46 16.56
C TRP A 5 -3.53 -9.61 15.07
N GLN A 6 -4.65 -9.04 14.61
CA GLN A 6 -5.09 -9.15 13.22
C GLN A 6 -5.22 -7.76 12.59
N VAL A 7 -4.48 -7.55 11.50
CA VAL A 7 -4.58 -6.35 10.69
C VAL A 7 -5.91 -6.32 9.92
N PRO A 8 -6.49 -5.13 9.66
CA PRO A 8 -7.81 -5.04 9.04
C PRO A 8 -7.78 -5.27 7.53
N PHE A 9 -6.61 -5.12 6.90
CA PHE A 9 -6.36 -5.28 5.47
C PHE A 9 -5.71 -6.64 5.15
N THR A 10 -5.60 -6.95 3.86
CA THR A 10 -4.87 -8.10 3.34
C THR A 10 -3.98 -7.66 2.18
N PHE A 11 -3.06 -8.50 1.72
CA PHE A 11 -2.37 -8.28 0.45
C PHE A 11 -3.12 -9.01 -0.66
N ASN A 12 -3.49 -8.30 -1.72
CA ASN A 12 -4.05 -8.95 -2.89
C ASN A 12 -2.91 -9.64 -3.65
N ALA A 13 -2.90 -10.98 -3.64
CA ALA A 13 -1.92 -11.78 -4.37
C ALA A 13 -2.27 -11.95 -5.86
N LYS A 14 -3.48 -11.55 -6.27
CA LYS A 14 -3.90 -11.54 -7.67
C LYS A 14 -3.49 -10.22 -8.32
N SER A 15 -3.33 -10.26 -9.64
CA SER A 15 -3.11 -9.05 -10.43
C SER A 15 -4.35 -8.17 -10.37
N ALA A 16 -4.17 -6.91 -9.96
CA ALA A 16 -5.17 -5.85 -10.16
C ALA A 16 -5.32 -5.54 -11.66
N GLU A 17 -6.47 -4.99 -12.05
CA GLU A 17 -6.82 -4.61 -13.41
C GLU A 17 -6.66 -3.09 -13.65
N VAL A 18 -6.38 -2.70 -14.89
CA VAL A 18 -6.35 -1.28 -15.28
C VAL A 18 -7.75 -0.70 -15.16
N GLY A 19 -7.84 0.51 -14.60
CA GLY A 19 -9.10 1.20 -14.32
C GLY A 19 -9.69 0.91 -12.94
N GLU A 20 -9.13 -0.03 -12.17
CA GLU A 20 -9.54 -0.22 -10.77
C GLU A 20 -9.34 1.05 -9.95
N GLU A 21 -10.35 1.43 -9.17
CA GLU A 21 -10.24 2.50 -8.19
C GLU A 21 -9.26 2.11 -7.08
N VAL A 22 -8.34 3.03 -6.79
CA VAL A 22 -7.32 2.87 -5.76
C VAL A 22 -7.22 4.09 -4.88
N TYR A 23 -6.77 3.90 -3.65
CA TYR A 23 -6.48 4.99 -2.73
C TYR A 23 -5.23 4.72 -1.90
N THR A 24 -4.71 5.79 -1.30
CA THR A 24 -3.56 5.76 -0.43
C THR A 24 -3.76 6.66 0.78
N LEU A 25 -2.97 6.39 1.81
CA LEU A 25 -2.81 7.24 2.98
C LEU A 25 -1.31 7.49 3.15
N GLY A 26 -0.93 8.75 3.32
CA GLY A 26 0.47 9.13 3.50
C GLY A 26 0.61 10.33 4.43
N TYR A 27 1.86 10.73 4.70
CA TYR A 27 2.18 11.89 5.55
C TYR A 27 2.98 12.92 4.77
N PRO A 28 2.41 13.58 3.74
CA PRO A 28 3.07 14.69 3.05
C PRO A 28 3.25 15.93 3.94
N ARG A 29 2.60 15.93 5.11
CA ARG A 29 2.69 16.92 6.18
C ARG A 29 2.60 16.19 7.53
N GLN A 30 2.34 16.92 8.61
CA GLN A 30 2.28 16.37 9.97
C GLN A 30 1.14 15.36 10.18
N ASP A 31 0.05 15.47 9.41
CA ASP A 31 -1.11 14.59 9.50
C ASP A 31 -1.24 13.66 8.30
N VAL A 32 -2.00 12.57 8.50
CA VAL A 32 -2.38 11.68 7.41
C VAL A 32 -3.17 12.44 6.35
N VAL A 33 -2.82 12.23 5.09
CA VAL A 33 -3.51 12.77 3.93
C VAL A 33 -3.99 11.61 3.08
N TYR A 34 -5.26 11.69 2.71
CA TYR A 34 -5.92 10.79 1.79
C TYR A 34 -5.65 11.21 0.34
N GLY A 35 -5.35 10.22 -0.51
CA GLY A 35 -5.28 10.40 -1.96
C GLY A 35 -5.99 9.25 -2.67
N GLU A 36 -6.61 9.53 -3.81
CA GLU A 36 -7.31 8.54 -4.62
C GLU A 36 -7.02 8.72 -6.10
N GLY A 37 -7.32 7.68 -6.86
CA GLY A 37 -7.16 7.63 -8.30
C GLY A 37 -7.54 6.25 -8.83
N SER A 38 -6.90 5.85 -9.92
CA SER A 38 -7.09 4.56 -10.55
C SER A 38 -5.76 3.91 -10.92
N LEU A 39 -5.76 2.59 -11.09
CA LEU A 39 -4.64 1.86 -11.66
C LEU A 39 -4.53 2.20 -13.14
N SER A 40 -3.47 2.88 -13.54
CA SER A 40 -3.28 3.38 -14.90
C SER A 40 -2.54 2.40 -15.80
N SER A 41 -1.60 1.62 -15.25
CA SER A 41 -0.84 0.60 -15.98
C SER A 41 -0.38 -0.54 -15.08
N LEU A 42 -0.29 -1.73 -15.67
CA LEU A 42 0.28 -2.93 -15.04
C LEU A 42 1.81 -2.95 -15.02
N SER A 43 2.46 -1.94 -15.59
CA SER A 43 3.91 -1.72 -15.52
C SER A 43 4.22 -0.29 -15.08
N GLY A 44 5.37 -0.13 -14.44
CA GLY A 44 5.92 1.18 -14.11
C GLY A 44 6.73 1.79 -15.24
N TYR A 45 7.52 2.81 -14.89
CA TYR A 45 8.44 3.48 -15.81
C TYR A 45 9.36 2.48 -16.53
N SER A 46 9.66 2.74 -17.80
CA SER A 46 10.49 1.86 -18.65
C SER A 46 10.05 0.39 -18.65
N ASN A 47 8.74 0.13 -18.58
CA ASN A 47 8.14 -1.21 -18.54
C ASN A 47 8.55 -2.07 -17.33
N ASP A 48 8.86 -1.46 -16.18
CA ASP A 48 9.13 -2.20 -14.95
C ASP A 48 7.89 -3.01 -14.51
N THR A 49 7.94 -4.33 -14.73
CA THR A 49 6.84 -5.25 -14.43
C THR A 49 6.65 -5.50 -12.94
N ALA A 50 7.58 -5.08 -12.09
CA ALA A 50 7.47 -5.15 -10.63
C ALA A 50 6.60 -4.02 -10.05
N MET A 51 6.20 -3.05 -10.88
CA MET A 51 5.45 -1.87 -10.44
C MET A 51 4.12 -1.69 -11.16
N TYR A 52 3.21 -1.00 -10.49
CA TYR A 52 2.03 -0.37 -11.07
C TYR A 52 2.30 1.11 -11.32
N GLN A 53 1.66 1.64 -12.35
CA GLN A 53 1.41 3.08 -12.48
C GLN A 53 0.00 3.38 -11.96
N VAL A 54 -0.14 4.41 -11.13
CA VAL A 54 -1.42 4.87 -10.57
C VAL A 54 -1.61 6.36 -10.81
N SER A 55 -2.86 6.79 -10.99
CA SER A 55 -3.24 8.20 -11.15
C SER A 55 -3.51 8.88 -9.80
N ILE A 56 -2.66 8.58 -8.81
CA ILE A 56 -2.72 9.22 -7.50
C ILE A 56 -1.71 10.38 -7.49
N PRO A 57 -2.09 11.59 -7.05
CA PRO A 57 -1.14 12.67 -6.80
C PRO A 57 -0.13 12.27 -5.71
N VAL A 58 1.07 11.85 -6.12
CA VAL A 58 2.15 11.47 -5.20
C VAL A 58 3.04 12.68 -4.91
N ASN A 59 3.19 13.01 -3.64
CA ASN A 59 4.10 14.04 -3.13
C ASN A 59 5.07 13.42 -2.11
N PRO A 60 6.16 14.12 -1.75
CA PRO A 60 7.00 13.69 -0.61
C PRO A 60 6.12 13.36 0.60
N GLY A 61 6.42 12.26 1.29
CA GLY A 61 5.60 11.74 2.40
C GLY A 61 4.52 10.71 2.02
N ASN A 62 4.23 10.53 0.73
CA ASN A 62 3.43 9.38 0.26
C ASN A 62 4.29 8.13 0.00
N SER A 63 5.61 8.29 -0.24
CA SER A 63 6.54 7.15 -0.41
C SER A 63 6.51 6.25 0.82
N GLY A 64 6.34 4.94 0.60
CA GLY A 64 6.11 3.94 1.64
C GLY A 64 4.64 3.73 2.02
N GLY A 65 3.74 4.61 1.59
CA GLY A 65 2.31 4.50 1.84
C GLY A 65 1.65 3.35 1.07
N PRO A 66 0.61 2.70 1.64
CA PRO A 66 -0.08 1.60 0.98
C PRO A 66 -0.93 2.11 -0.19
N VAL A 67 -1.00 1.34 -1.26
CA VAL A 67 -2.02 1.48 -2.32
C VAL A 67 -3.06 0.40 -2.08
N LEU A 68 -4.29 0.82 -1.83
CA LEU A 68 -5.41 -0.06 -1.54
C LEU A 68 -6.45 -0.03 -2.65
N ASP A 69 -7.05 -1.18 -2.94
CA ASP A 69 -8.23 -1.27 -3.79
C ASP A 69 -9.51 -0.84 -3.05
N SER A 70 -10.64 -0.76 -3.75
CA SER A 70 -11.95 -0.41 -3.16
C SER A 70 -12.40 -1.34 -2.01
N GLN A 71 -11.86 -2.55 -1.94
CA GLN A 71 -12.16 -3.53 -0.90
C GLN A 71 -11.23 -3.41 0.32
N GLY A 72 -10.27 -2.48 0.28
CA GLY A 72 -9.27 -2.29 1.33
C GLY A 72 -8.26 -3.44 1.40
N ASN A 73 -7.95 -4.07 0.26
CA ASN A 73 -6.76 -4.91 0.14
C ASN A 73 -5.59 -4.06 -0.37
N ILE A 74 -4.40 -4.29 0.15
CA ILE A 74 -3.16 -3.68 -0.35
C ILE A 74 -2.79 -4.37 -1.67
N ILE A 75 -2.72 -3.58 -2.74
CA ILE A 75 -2.27 -4.03 -4.06
C ILE A 75 -0.83 -3.58 -4.36
N GLY A 76 -0.29 -2.66 -3.57
CA GLY A 76 1.09 -2.22 -3.68
C GLY A 76 1.49 -1.18 -2.65
N VAL A 77 2.72 -0.70 -2.75
CA VAL A 77 3.28 0.36 -1.88
C VAL A 77 3.91 1.43 -2.75
N ILE A 78 3.57 2.70 -2.50
CA ILE A 78 4.08 3.85 -3.27
C ILE A 78 5.61 3.91 -3.12
N ARG A 79 6.32 3.91 -4.25
CA ARG A 79 7.76 4.18 -4.30
C ARG A 79 8.03 5.68 -4.48
N GLY A 80 7.23 6.34 -5.30
CA GLY A 80 7.35 7.76 -5.61
C GLY A 80 6.70 8.11 -6.95
N LYS A 81 7.16 9.21 -7.55
CA LYS A 81 6.77 9.65 -8.90
C LYS A 81 8.02 9.96 -9.73
N LEU A 82 7.85 10.05 -11.05
CA LEU A 82 8.83 10.73 -11.90
C LEU A 82 8.65 12.23 -11.73
N THR A 83 9.75 12.96 -11.62
CA THR A 83 9.73 14.42 -11.49
C THR A 83 9.12 15.13 -12.70
N THR A 84 9.17 14.49 -13.87
CA THR A 84 8.66 15.01 -15.14
C THR A 84 7.22 14.60 -15.46
N ALA A 85 6.58 13.77 -14.63
CA ALA A 85 5.22 13.28 -14.85
C ALA A 85 4.32 13.67 -13.67
N GLU A 86 3.52 14.71 -13.87
CA GLU A 86 2.51 15.11 -12.88
C GLU A 86 1.32 14.15 -12.86
N GLY A 87 0.61 14.11 -11.72
CA GLY A 87 -0.57 13.26 -11.55
C GLY A 87 -0.32 11.74 -11.57
N THR A 88 0.94 11.30 -11.66
CA THR A 88 1.31 9.89 -11.78
C THR A 88 2.18 9.45 -10.59
N GLY A 89 1.79 8.33 -9.98
CA GLY A 89 2.57 7.62 -8.97
C GLY A 89 2.98 6.23 -9.45
N PHE A 90 4.05 5.70 -8.86
CA PHE A 90 4.50 4.33 -9.06
C PHE A 90 4.46 3.57 -7.75
N ALA A 91 3.92 2.36 -7.81
CA ALA A 91 3.78 1.49 -6.65
C ALA A 91 4.41 0.12 -6.90
N VAL A 92 5.22 -0.37 -5.96
CA VAL A 92 5.73 -1.74 -6.00
C VAL A 92 4.56 -2.69 -5.74
N LYS A 93 4.38 -3.70 -6.59
CA LYS A 93 3.25 -4.64 -6.50
C LYS A 93 3.30 -5.44 -5.20
N SER A 94 2.13 -5.69 -4.61
CA SER A 94 1.94 -6.58 -3.44
C SER A 94 2.58 -7.95 -3.63
N THR A 95 2.57 -8.50 -4.83
CA THR A 95 3.21 -9.79 -5.15
C THR A 95 4.73 -9.78 -4.92
N GLN A 96 5.40 -8.65 -5.17
CA GLN A 96 6.83 -8.50 -4.88
C GLN A 96 7.08 -8.37 -3.37
N ILE A 97 6.17 -7.70 -2.65
CA ILE A 97 6.23 -7.56 -1.19
C ILE A 97 6.06 -8.95 -0.54
N ILE A 98 5.05 -9.72 -0.97
CA ILE A 98 4.80 -11.10 -0.50
C ILE A 98 6.03 -11.98 -0.77
N ARG A 99 6.60 -11.92 -1.98
CA ARG A 99 7.83 -12.66 -2.31
C ARG A 99 8.99 -12.30 -1.38
N SER A 100 9.19 -11.00 -1.13
CA SER A 100 10.26 -10.51 -0.26
C SER A 100 10.07 -10.98 1.18
N ILE A 101 8.85 -10.94 1.71
CA ILE A 101 8.52 -11.49 3.05
C ILE A 101 8.82 -12.99 3.10
N ASN A 102 8.39 -13.74 2.08
CA ASN A 102 8.59 -15.19 2.04
C ASN A 102 10.06 -15.60 1.91
N SER A 103 10.92 -14.74 1.34
CA SER A 103 12.35 -14.99 1.20
C SER A 103 13.17 -14.70 2.47
N VAL A 104 12.61 -14.01 3.47
CA VAL A 104 13.31 -13.81 4.74
C VAL A 104 13.40 -15.15 5.50
N GLU A 105 14.57 -15.48 6.04
CA GLU A 105 14.79 -16.65 6.89
C GLU A 105 14.27 -16.37 8.31
N GLY A 106 13.53 -17.33 8.90
CA GLY A 106 12.90 -17.20 10.23
C GLY A 106 11.38 -17.42 10.20
N GLU A 107 10.90 -18.43 10.92
CA GLU A 107 9.49 -18.83 10.95
C GLU A 107 8.57 -17.75 11.56
N THR A 108 9.08 -16.98 12.52
CA THR A 108 8.30 -15.99 13.29
C THR A 108 7.72 -14.88 12.41
N VAL A 109 8.49 -14.38 11.43
CA VAL A 109 8.04 -13.35 10.48
C VAL A 109 6.95 -13.90 9.56
N LYS A 110 7.05 -15.17 9.16
CA LYS A 110 6.12 -15.83 8.24
C LYS A 110 4.78 -16.16 8.91
N SER A 111 4.79 -16.48 10.21
CA SER A 111 3.58 -16.83 10.97
C SER A 111 2.79 -15.61 11.49
N GLU A 112 3.45 -14.48 11.75
CA GLU A 112 2.82 -13.28 12.34
C GLU A 112 2.31 -12.27 11.29
N LEU A 113 2.92 -12.22 10.10
CA LEU A 113 2.32 -11.54 8.95
C LEU A 113 1.20 -12.44 8.43
N ILE A 114 0.00 -12.29 8.99
CA ILE A 114 -1.22 -13.03 8.66
C ILE A 114 -1.59 -12.82 7.17
N LEU A 115 -0.88 -13.50 6.27
CA LEU A 115 -1.27 -13.75 4.88
C LEU A 115 -2.41 -14.77 4.80
N ASN A 116 -2.77 -15.38 5.93
CA ASN A 116 -3.90 -16.30 6.06
C ASN A 116 -5.27 -15.58 5.96
N ASN A 117 -5.28 -14.25 6.09
CA ASN A 117 -6.52 -13.51 5.90
C ASN A 117 -6.78 -13.36 4.40
N THR A 118 -7.63 -14.23 3.86
CA THR A 118 -8.02 -14.20 2.44
C THR A 118 -9.01 -13.08 2.12
N LYS A 119 -9.56 -12.40 3.14
CA LYS A 119 -10.59 -11.37 2.97
C LYS A 119 -10.36 -10.19 3.90
N SER A 120 -10.16 -9.01 3.31
CA SER A 120 -10.10 -7.76 4.09
C SER A 120 -11.39 -7.54 4.87
N SER A 121 -11.24 -7.18 6.16
CA SER A 121 -12.36 -6.79 7.03
C SER A 121 -12.97 -5.45 6.60
N LEU A 122 -12.33 -4.76 5.65
CA LEU A 122 -12.69 -3.45 5.12
C LEU A 122 -13.67 -3.52 3.94
N LYS A 123 -13.82 -4.69 3.30
CA LYS A 123 -14.50 -4.85 1.99
C LYS A 123 -15.90 -4.25 1.86
N LYS A 124 -16.66 -4.19 2.96
CA LYS A 124 -18.06 -3.68 2.97
C LYS A 124 -18.20 -2.34 3.68
N LEU A 125 -17.10 -1.76 4.13
CA LEU A 125 -17.11 -0.49 4.85
C LEU A 125 -17.06 0.67 3.86
N LYS A 126 -17.69 1.79 4.24
CA LYS A 126 -17.53 3.06 3.52
C LYS A 126 -16.06 3.50 3.60
N ARG A 127 -15.58 4.24 2.60
CA ARG A 127 -14.18 4.71 2.51
C ARG A 127 -13.70 5.38 3.80
N SER A 128 -14.50 6.26 4.41
CA SER A 128 -14.16 6.92 5.68
C SER A 128 -13.93 5.94 6.83
N GLU A 129 -14.72 4.86 6.91
CA GLU A 129 -14.54 3.80 7.91
C GLU A 129 -13.35 2.89 7.60
N GLN A 130 -13.06 2.64 6.32
CA GLN A 130 -11.83 1.97 5.92
C GLN A 130 -10.61 2.78 6.39
N ILE A 131 -10.59 4.09 6.13
CA ILE A 131 -9.50 5.00 6.53
C ILE A 131 -9.33 4.99 8.05
N LYS A 132 -10.40 5.11 8.83
CA LYS A 132 -10.33 5.07 10.31
C LYS A 132 -9.66 3.80 10.82
N ARG A 133 -9.91 2.65 10.18
CA ARG A 133 -9.33 1.36 10.58
C ARG A 133 -7.89 1.17 10.09
N ILE A 134 -7.52 1.76 8.94
CA ILE A 134 -6.16 1.66 8.39
C ILE A 134 -5.22 2.67 9.05
N ASN A 135 -5.70 3.86 9.41
CA ASN A 135 -4.86 4.97 9.89
C ASN A 135 -3.86 4.60 11.00
N PRO A 136 -4.21 3.78 12.02
CA PRO A 136 -3.24 3.36 13.05
C PRO A 136 -2.04 2.54 12.53
N TYR A 137 -2.10 2.06 11.28
CA TYR A 137 -1.08 1.25 10.62
C TYR A 137 -0.27 2.03 9.58
N VAL A 138 -0.51 3.35 9.46
CA VAL A 138 0.25 4.24 8.59
C VAL A 138 0.96 5.25 9.49
N PHE A 139 2.27 5.32 9.39
CA PHE A 139 3.10 6.16 10.27
C PHE A 139 4.19 6.87 9.47
N ASN A 140 4.59 8.03 9.97
CA ASN A 140 5.74 8.78 9.47
C ASN A 140 6.99 8.40 10.27
N VAL A 141 8.06 7.98 9.59
CA VAL A 141 9.35 7.66 10.24
C VAL A 141 10.30 8.83 10.04
N LEU A 142 10.56 9.56 11.11
CA LEU A 142 11.49 10.70 11.11
C LEU A 142 12.89 10.24 11.53
N VAL A 143 13.88 10.47 10.67
CA VAL A 143 15.29 10.16 10.96
C VAL A 143 16.04 11.47 11.16
N TYR A 144 16.60 11.65 12.34
CA TYR A 144 17.40 12.82 12.69
C TYR A 144 18.88 12.46 12.63
N LYS A 145 19.70 13.30 11.99
CA LYS A 145 21.16 13.20 12.13
C LYS A 145 21.54 13.86 13.45
N ASN A 146 22.27 13.15 14.29
CA ASN A 146 22.96 13.78 15.42
C ASN A 146 24.06 14.67 14.86
N ASN A 147 23.98 15.96 15.15
CA ASN A 147 25.06 16.92 14.93
C ASN A 147 26.00 16.92 16.14
#